data_AF-A0A6M4JFE0-F1
#
_entry.id   AF-A0A6M4JFE0-F1
#
_cell.length_a   1.000
_cell.length_b   1.000
_cell.length_c   1.000
_cell.angle_alpha   90.00
_cell.angle_beta   90.00
_cell.angle_gamma   90.00
#
_symmetry.space_group_name_H-M   'P 1'
#
loop_
_entity.id
_entity.type
_entity.pdbx_description
1 polymer ?
#
loop_
_entity_poly.entity_id
_entity_poly.type
_entity_poly.pdbx_seq_one_letter_code
_entity_poly.pdbx_strand_id
1 'polypeptide(L)'
;MNGYLIWWIFGVVILLLIVFFVYSAVKDARAKKKRKRKEIEFKNDAARIKTETVLKLDLLLKKNQDLLDNFKPSIGDYKMSQIVNTARKYLLDLQQTPEFKEFIVNNTDCTDLFKNFVVLRDTRSSVWNKANTVLEYLKEEKLLIDLENKKEDIVKFESEIEEYYKNEV
;
A
#
# COMPACT_ATOMS: atom_id res chain seq x y z
N MET A 1 -11.30 71.90 -3.25
CA MET A 1 -10.44 70.72 -3.05
C MET A 1 -10.59 69.84 -4.29
N ASN A 2 -9.52 69.68 -5.06
CA ASN A 2 -9.55 69.24 -6.46
C ASN A 2 -10.08 67.80 -6.61
N GLY A 3 -11.21 67.63 -7.30
CA GLY A 3 -11.79 66.31 -7.60
C GLY A 3 -10.84 65.35 -8.33
N TYR A 4 -9.77 65.88 -8.94
CA TYR A 4 -8.69 65.09 -9.53
C TYR A 4 -7.91 64.22 -8.54
N LEU A 5 -7.81 64.63 -7.26
CA LEU A 5 -7.14 63.82 -6.22
C LEU A 5 -7.93 62.56 -5.88
N ILE A 6 -9.27 62.63 -5.86
CA ILE A 6 -10.12 61.48 -5.54
C ILE A 6 -9.98 60.38 -6.60
N TRP A 7 -9.93 60.78 -7.88
CA TRP A 7 -9.78 59.86 -9.01
C TRP A 7 -8.41 59.18 -9.03
N TRP A 8 -7.35 59.90 -8.65
CA TRP A 8 -6.01 59.34 -8.51
C TRP A 8 -5.94 58.25 -7.43
N ILE A 9 -6.52 58.52 -6.24
CA ILE A 9 -6.58 57.54 -5.15
C ILE A 9 -7.36 56.30 -5.60
N PHE A 10 -8.50 56.49 -6.27
CA PHE A 10 -9.33 55.39 -6.76
C PHE A 10 -8.59 54.53 -7.79
N GLY A 11 -7.83 55.15 -8.70
CA GLY A 11 -7.00 54.45 -9.68
C GLY A 11 -5.92 53.58 -9.04
N VAL A 12 -5.25 54.08 -7.98
CA VAL A 12 -4.24 53.31 -7.24
C VAL A 12 -4.87 52.12 -6.51
N VAL A 13 -6.04 52.31 -5.91
CA VAL A 13 -6.77 51.21 -5.24
C VAL A 13 -7.16 50.12 -6.24
N ILE A 14 -7.69 50.49 -7.41
CA ILE A 14 -8.03 49.54 -8.47
C ILE A 14 -6.78 48.80 -8.97
N LEU A 15 -5.67 49.50 -9.17
CA LEU A 15 -4.40 48.89 -9.59
C LEU A 15 -3.93 47.84 -8.57
N LEU A 16 -3.97 48.16 -7.28
CA LEU A 16 -3.61 47.22 -6.21
C LEU A 16 -4.52 46.00 -6.18
N LEU A 17 -5.83 46.17 -6.40
CA LEU A 17 -6.77 45.06 -6.50
C LEU A 17 -6.46 44.16 -7.70
N ILE A 18 -6.18 44.73 -8.88
CA ILE A 18 -5.82 43.95 -10.07
C ILE A 18 -4.55 43.14 -9.81
N VAL A 19 -3.52 43.76 -9.25
CA VAL A 19 -2.26 43.06 -8.90
C VAL A 19 -2.52 41.94 -7.88
N PHE A 20 -3.36 42.18 -6.87
CA PHE A 20 -3.73 41.17 -5.89
C PHE A 20 -4.47 39.98 -6.52
N PHE A 21 -5.46 40.24 -7.37
CA PHE A 21 -6.22 39.18 -8.06
C PHE A 21 -5.32 38.35 -8.99
N VAL A 22 -4.46 39.00 -9.78
CA VAL A 22 -3.50 38.31 -10.65
C VAL A 22 -2.54 37.45 -9.83
N TYR A 23 -1.99 37.99 -8.74
CA TYR A 23 -1.10 37.24 -7.86
C TYR A 23 -1.81 36.02 -7.23
N SER A 24 -3.04 36.20 -6.73
CA SER A 24 -3.82 35.11 -6.13
C SER A 24 -4.10 34.01 -7.16
N ALA A 25 -4.55 34.38 -8.37
CA ALA A 25 -4.84 33.41 -9.43
C ALA A 25 -3.59 32.59 -9.82
N VAL A 26 -2.42 33.24 -9.93
CA VAL A 26 -1.16 32.54 -10.24
C VAL A 26 -0.74 31.62 -9.09
N LYS A 27 -0.86 32.07 -7.83
CA LYS A 27 -0.54 31.26 -6.64
C LYS A 27 -1.45 30.04 -6.56
N ASP A 28 -2.75 30.21 -6.77
CA ASP A 28 -3.73 29.14 -6.72
C ASP A 28 -3.52 28.12 -7.85
N ALA A 29 -3.20 28.57 -9.06
CA ALA A 29 -2.85 27.70 -10.18
C ALA A 29 -1.62 26.83 -9.88
N ARG A 30 -0.56 27.42 -9.30
CA ARG A 30 0.64 26.68 -8.88
C ARG A 30 0.34 25.69 -7.76
N ALA A 31 -0.43 26.10 -6.75
CA ALA A 31 -0.84 25.23 -5.65
C ALA A 31 -1.71 24.05 -6.12
N LYS A 32 -2.63 24.30 -7.06
CA LYS A 32 -3.45 23.24 -7.70
C LYS A 32 -2.57 22.25 -8.47
N LYS A 33 -1.60 22.72 -9.24
CA LYS A 33 -0.65 21.85 -9.96
C LYS A 33 0.18 20.99 -9.00
N LYS A 34 0.67 21.58 -7.90
CA LYS A 34 1.43 20.85 -6.87
C LYS A 34 0.57 19.78 -6.19
N ARG A 35 -0.68 20.10 -5.83
CA ARG A 35 -1.63 19.14 -5.24
C ARG A 35 -1.91 17.97 -6.18
N LYS A 36 -2.18 18.24 -7.46
CA LYS A 36 -2.39 17.19 -8.47
C LYS A 36 -1.18 16.28 -8.63
N ARG A 37 0.05 16.81 -8.60
CA ARG A 37 1.27 15.99 -8.67
C ARG A 37 1.38 15.06 -7.46
N LYS A 38 1.20 15.59 -6.26
CA LYS A 38 1.19 14.79 -5.03
C LYS A 38 0.11 13.72 -5.04
N GLU A 39 -1.07 14.02 -5.57
CA GLU A 39 -2.15 13.04 -5.72
C GLU A 39 -1.77 11.91 -6.68
N ILE A 40 -1.13 12.24 -7.81
CA ILE A 40 -0.65 11.24 -8.78
C ILE A 40 0.47 10.39 -8.17
N GLU A 41 1.44 11.02 -7.51
CA GLU A 41 2.52 10.33 -6.78
C GLU A 41 1.93 9.37 -5.75
N PHE A 42 1.02 9.83 -4.91
CA PHE A 42 0.33 9.00 -3.92
C PHE A 42 -0.42 7.82 -4.56
N LYS A 43 -1.14 8.04 -5.66
CA LYS A 43 -1.85 6.96 -6.37
C LYS A 43 -0.88 5.92 -6.95
N ASN A 44 0.24 6.37 -7.50
CA ASN A 44 1.26 5.49 -8.04
C ASN A 44 1.92 4.66 -6.93
N ASP A 45 2.27 5.29 -5.81
CA ASP A 45 2.83 4.61 -4.65
C ASP A 45 1.83 3.63 -4.03
N ALA A 46 0.56 4.02 -3.92
CA ALA A 46 -0.50 3.13 -3.47
C ALA A 46 -0.66 1.90 -4.38
N ALA A 47 -0.67 2.09 -5.70
CA ALA A 47 -0.75 0.99 -6.65
C ALA A 47 0.48 0.07 -6.55
N ARG A 48 1.68 0.64 -6.36
CA ARG A 48 2.91 -0.12 -6.16
C ARG A 48 2.83 -0.95 -4.87
N ILE A 49 2.54 -0.32 -3.72
CA ILE A 49 2.46 -1.01 -2.43
C ILE A 49 1.34 -2.05 -2.42
N LYS A 50 0.19 -1.78 -3.07
CA LYS A 50 -0.87 -2.76 -3.29
C LYS A 50 -0.33 -4.00 -4.02
N THR A 51 0.36 -3.79 -5.13
CA THR A 51 0.97 -4.86 -5.95
C THR A 51 1.95 -5.69 -5.13
N GLU A 52 2.88 -5.04 -4.43
CA GLU A 52 3.86 -5.70 -3.58
C GLU A 52 3.19 -6.51 -2.46
N THR A 53 2.15 -5.97 -1.84
CA THR A 53 1.39 -6.65 -0.78
C THR A 53 0.70 -7.90 -1.33
N VAL A 54 0.03 -7.82 -2.49
CA VAL A 54 -0.63 -8.98 -3.13
C VAL A 54 0.39 -10.07 -3.42
N LEU A 55 1.56 -9.73 -3.97
CA LEU A 55 2.63 -10.69 -4.25
C LEU A 55 3.16 -11.33 -2.96
N LYS A 56 3.46 -10.54 -1.93
CA LYS A 56 3.92 -11.05 -0.63
C LYS A 56 2.91 -12.00 -0.01
N LEU A 57 1.61 -11.70 -0.08
CA LEU A 57 0.56 -12.57 0.43
C LEU A 57 0.46 -13.89 -0.34
N ASP A 58 0.50 -13.86 -1.68
CA ASP A 58 0.50 -15.07 -2.51
C ASP A 58 1.70 -15.97 -2.20
N LEU A 59 2.88 -15.38 -2.09
CA LEU A 59 4.12 -16.10 -1.77
C LEU A 59 4.10 -16.68 -0.35
N LEU A 60 3.63 -15.90 0.63
CA LEU A 60 3.48 -16.36 2.01
C LEU A 60 2.50 -17.53 2.10
N LEU A 61 1.37 -17.44 1.40
CA LEU A 61 0.37 -18.51 1.33
C LEU A 61 0.98 -19.81 0.81
N LYS A 62 1.70 -19.73 -0.32
CA LYS A 62 2.39 -20.88 -0.92
C LYS A 62 3.42 -21.48 0.02
N LYS A 63 4.34 -20.65 0.54
CA LYS A 63 5.39 -21.13 1.45
C LYS A 63 4.80 -21.81 2.68
N ASN A 64 3.78 -21.19 3.28
CA ASN A 64 3.13 -21.74 4.46
C ASN A 64 2.42 -23.07 4.12
N GLN A 65 1.73 -23.16 2.98
CA GLN A 65 1.08 -24.39 2.52
C GLN A 65 2.11 -25.50 2.26
N ASP A 66 3.22 -25.19 1.58
CA ASP A 66 4.30 -26.14 1.32
C ASP A 66 4.90 -26.69 2.63
N LEU A 67 5.11 -25.84 3.63
CA LEU A 67 5.59 -26.27 4.94
C LEU A 67 4.58 -27.15 5.68
N LEU A 68 3.28 -26.87 5.54
CA LEU A 68 2.21 -27.66 6.14
C LEU A 68 2.06 -29.03 5.47
N ASP A 69 2.15 -29.08 4.15
CA ASP A 69 2.01 -30.33 3.37
C ASP A 69 3.20 -31.28 3.62
N ASN A 70 4.39 -30.71 3.86
CA ASN A 70 5.60 -31.47 4.20
C ASN A 70 5.79 -31.68 5.70
N PHE A 71 4.86 -31.22 6.55
CA PHE A 71 4.99 -31.32 8.01
C PHE A 71 4.96 -32.79 8.45
N LYS A 72 6.04 -33.23 9.10
CA LYS A 72 6.14 -34.56 9.73
C LYS A 72 6.28 -34.41 11.25
N PRO A 73 5.33 -34.93 12.04
CA PRO A 73 5.42 -34.88 13.50
C PRO A 73 6.74 -35.46 14.01
N SER A 74 7.38 -34.75 14.95
CA SER A 74 8.58 -35.19 15.68
C SER A 74 9.86 -35.44 14.86
N ILE A 75 9.84 -35.19 13.55
CA ILE A 75 10.98 -35.42 12.64
C ILE A 75 11.29 -34.17 11.80
N GLY A 76 10.27 -33.39 11.42
CA GLY A 76 10.45 -32.22 10.55
C GLY A 76 11.21 -31.07 11.21
N ASP A 77 11.84 -30.23 10.38
CA ASP A 77 12.63 -29.06 10.79
C ASP A 77 11.80 -27.98 11.49
N TYR A 78 10.49 -27.94 11.22
CA TYR A 78 9.57 -26.96 11.78
C TYR A 78 8.46 -27.63 12.58
N LYS A 79 8.16 -27.09 13.77
CA LYS A 79 6.95 -27.44 14.52
C LYS A 79 5.73 -26.77 13.87
N MET A 80 4.58 -27.45 13.90
CA MET A 80 3.30 -26.90 13.41
C MET A 80 2.96 -25.52 14.03
N SER A 81 3.25 -25.34 15.32
CA SER A 81 3.06 -24.06 16.00
C SER A 81 3.99 -22.97 15.47
N GLN A 82 5.23 -23.32 15.11
CA GLN A 82 6.17 -22.36 14.51
C GLN A 82 5.64 -21.90 13.15
N ILE A 83 5.30 -22.82 12.24
CA ILE A 83 4.76 -22.48 10.92
C ILE A 83 3.59 -21.48 11.03
N VAL A 84 2.62 -21.80 11.90
CA VAL A 84 1.43 -20.97 12.11
C VAL A 84 1.75 -19.63 12.74
N ASN A 85 2.58 -19.60 13.79
CA ASN A 85 2.88 -18.38 14.51
C ASN A 85 3.77 -17.45 13.69
N THR A 86 4.73 -17.99 12.94
CA THR A 86 5.62 -17.24 12.04
C THR A 86 4.82 -16.56 10.95
N ALA A 87 3.89 -17.26 10.29
CA ALA A 87 3.01 -16.66 9.28
C ALA A 87 2.19 -15.49 9.85
N ARG A 88 1.63 -15.65 11.06
CA ARG A 88 0.88 -14.60 11.74
C ARG A 88 1.78 -13.41 12.11
N LYS A 89 2.98 -13.69 12.62
CA LYS A 89 3.96 -12.67 13.02
C LYS A 89 4.40 -11.84 11.81
N TYR A 90 4.68 -12.49 10.68
CA TYR A 90 5.01 -11.82 9.42
C TYR A 90 3.92 -10.82 9.01
N LEU A 91 2.64 -11.24 9.06
CA LEU A 91 1.52 -10.35 8.75
C LEU A 91 1.39 -9.20 9.75
N LEU A 92 1.59 -9.46 11.04
CA LEU A 92 1.57 -8.40 12.05
C LEU A 92 2.67 -7.36 11.80
N ASP A 93 3.89 -7.81 11.49
CA ASP A 93 5.04 -6.94 11.21
C ASP A 93 4.81 -6.14 9.91
N LEU A 94 4.31 -6.80 8.86
CA LEU A 94 3.96 -6.14 7.59
C LEU A 94 2.93 -5.02 7.81
N GLN A 95 1.90 -5.26 8.64
CA GLN A 95 0.90 -4.25 8.99
C GLN A 95 1.50 -3.06 9.75
N GLN A 96 2.59 -3.27 10.50
CA GLN A 96 3.23 -2.19 11.25
C GLN A 96 4.08 -1.25 10.39
N THR A 97 4.45 -1.67 9.18
CA THR A 97 5.27 -0.87 8.27
C THR A 97 4.59 0.47 7.93
N PRO A 98 5.36 1.58 7.82
CA PRO A 98 4.80 2.89 7.49
C PRO A 98 4.04 2.89 6.17
N GLU A 99 4.60 2.22 5.15
CA GLU A 99 4.03 2.13 3.81
C GLU A 99 2.68 1.41 3.82
N PHE A 100 2.56 0.30 4.56
CA PHE A 100 1.28 -0.41 4.67
C PHE A 100 0.22 0.44 5.35
N LYS A 101 0.57 1.15 6.44
CA LYS A 101 -0.37 2.05 7.13
C LYS A 101 -0.83 3.19 6.24
N GLU A 102 0.11 3.84 5.55
CA GLU A 102 -0.18 4.99 4.70
C GLU A 102 -0.97 4.61 3.45
N PHE A 103 -0.56 3.56 2.74
CA PHE A 103 -1.08 3.25 1.41
C PHE A 103 -2.13 2.15 1.36
N ILE A 104 -2.22 1.28 2.38
CA ILE A 104 -3.22 0.21 2.44
C ILE A 104 -4.31 0.52 3.45
N VAL A 105 -3.95 0.84 4.71
CA VAL A 105 -4.94 1.05 5.78
C VAL A 105 -5.71 2.36 5.59
N ASN A 106 -5.01 3.45 5.29
CA ASN A 106 -5.62 4.78 5.18
C ASN A 106 -6.19 5.08 3.78
N ASN A 107 -6.03 4.17 2.82
CA ASN A 107 -6.45 4.37 1.44
C ASN A 107 -7.75 3.61 1.15
N THR A 108 -8.80 4.33 0.79
CA THR A 108 -10.11 3.76 0.45
C THR A 108 -10.04 2.80 -0.73
N ASP A 109 -9.15 3.03 -1.69
CA ASP A 109 -9.01 2.20 -2.89
C ASP A 109 -8.40 0.82 -2.58
N CYS A 110 -7.77 0.67 -1.41
CA CYS A 110 -7.17 -0.58 -0.94
C CYS A 110 -8.04 -1.29 0.11
N THR A 111 -9.28 -0.85 0.31
CA THR A 111 -10.17 -1.40 1.36
C THR A 111 -10.36 -2.91 1.24
N ASP A 112 -10.54 -3.43 0.03
CA ASP A 112 -10.78 -4.86 -0.16
C ASP A 112 -9.52 -5.70 0.02
N LEU A 113 -8.35 -5.17 -0.37
CA LEU A 113 -7.06 -5.78 -0.03
C LEU A 113 -6.90 -5.84 1.50
N PHE A 114 -7.17 -4.74 2.19
CA PHE A 114 -7.04 -4.68 3.64
C PHE A 114 -8.00 -5.65 4.36
N LYS A 115 -9.26 -5.76 3.91
CA LYS A 115 -10.20 -6.76 4.46
C LYS A 115 -9.68 -8.18 4.31
N ASN A 116 -9.24 -8.56 3.10
CA ASN A 116 -8.71 -9.90 2.83
C ASN A 116 -7.42 -10.17 3.61
N PHE A 117 -6.55 -9.17 3.75
CA PHE A 117 -5.37 -9.22 4.61
C PHE A 117 -5.73 -9.49 6.08
N VAL A 118 -6.71 -8.78 6.63
CA VAL A 118 -7.19 -8.97 8.00
C VAL A 118 -7.72 -10.39 8.21
N VAL A 119 -8.46 -10.94 7.24
CA VAL A 119 -8.91 -12.33 7.29
C VAL A 119 -7.73 -13.30 7.39
N LEU A 120 -6.67 -13.13 6.58
CA LEU A 120 -5.48 -13.98 6.69
C LEU A 120 -4.78 -13.83 8.03
N ARG A 121 -4.59 -12.60 8.51
CA ARG A 121 -3.91 -12.32 9.79
C ARG A 121 -4.63 -12.97 10.97
N ASP A 122 -5.96 -12.88 10.99
CA ASP A 122 -6.77 -13.34 12.12
C ASP A 122 -7.10 -14.83 12.03
N THR A 123 -7.11 -15.39 10.83
CA THR A 123 -7.33 -16.83 10.58
C THR A 123 -6.02 -17.60 10.74
N ARG A 124 -6.08 -18.76 11.42
CA ARG A 124 -4.92 -19.64 11.56
C ARG A 124 -4.43 -20.10 10.18
N SER A 125 -3.13 -19.99 9.90
CA SER A 125 -2.59 -20.30 8.57
C SER A 125 -2.79 -21.75 8.13
N SER A 126 -2.98 -22.67 9.08
CA SER A 126 -3.31 -24.08 8.84
C SER A 126 -4.66 -24.31 8.15
N VAL A 127 -5.53 -23.30 8.06
CA VAL A 127 -6.84 -23.40 7.40
C VAL A 127 -7.01 -22.38 6.28
N TRP A 128 -5.95 -21.68 5.86
CA TRP A 128 -6.04 -20.70 4.77
C TRP A 128 -6.48 -21.30 3.44
N ASN A 129 -6.20 -22.59 3.20
CA ASN A 129 -6.70 -23.32 2.04
C ASN A 129 -8.24 -23.39 1.94
N LYS A 130 -8.96 -23.06 3.01
CA LYS A 130 -10.43 -22.97 3.04
C LYS A 130 -10.94 -21.53 2.92
N ALA A 131 -10.07 -20.53 2.90
CA ALA A 131 -10.44 -19.12 2.78
C ALA A 131 -10.69 -18.73 1.32
N ASN A 132 -11.64 -19.41 0.66
CA ASN A 132 -11.88 -19.33 -0.79
C ASN A 132 -12.01 -17.89 -1.29
N THR A 133 -12.77 -17.03 -0.59
CA THR A 133 -12.94 -15.63 -0.96
C THR A 133 -11.62 -14.86 -1.01
N VAL A 134 -10.71 -15.14 -0.07
CA VAL A 134 -9.39 -14.49 -0.05
C VAL A 134 -8.50 -15.01 -1.16
N LEU A 135 -8.50 -16.34 -1.37
CA LEU A 135 -7.70 -16.98 -2.41
C LEU A 135 -8.13 -16.53 -3.81
N GLU A 136 -9.45 -16.41 -4.03
CA GLU A 136 -10.02 -15.90 -5.27
C GLU A 136 -9.64 -14.44 -5.49
N TYR A 137 -9.81 -13.59 -4.47
CA TYR A 137 -9.40 -12.19 -4.53
C TYR A 137 -7.92 -12.02 -4.89
N LEU A 138 -7.02 -12.73 -4.20
CA LEU A 138 -5.58 -12.63 -4.49
C LEU A 138 -5.24 -13.16 -5.88
N LYS A 139 -5.92 -14.21 -6.34
CA LYS A 139 -5.75 -14.73 -7.70
C LYS A 139 -6.17 -13.69 -8.74
N GLU A 140 -7.32 -13.06 -8.57
CA GLU A 140 -7.82 -12.03 -9.48
C GLU A 140 -6.89 -10.81 -9.52
N GLU A 141 -6.50 -10.29 -8.36
CA GLU A 141 -5.56 -9.17 -8.28
C GLU A 141 -4.20 -9.52 -8.90
N LYS A 142 -3.72 -10.75 -8.69
CA LYS A 142 -2.46 -11.20 -9.28
C LYS A 142 -2.51 -11.30 -10.81
N LEU A 143 -3.66 -11.64 -11.40
CA LEU A 143 -3.83 -11.65 -12.85
C LEU A 143 -3.69 -10.26 -13.48
N LEU A 144 -3.87 -9.20 -12.70
CA LEU A 144 -3.68 -7.81 -13.14
C LEU A 144 -2.21 -7.37 -13.07
N ILE A 145 -1.33 -8.17 -12.45
CA ILE A 145 0.08 -7.85 -12.27
C ILE A 145 0.88 -8.45 -13.43
N ASP A 146 1.72 -7.61 -14.04
CA ASP A 146 2.73 -8.07 -14.98
C ASP A 146 3.87 -8.78 -14.22
N LEU A 147 3.75 -10.10 -14.10
CA LEU A 147 4.70 -10.93 -13.38
C LEU A 147 6.09 -10.94 -14.02
N GLU A 148 6.19 -10.75 -15.33
CA GLU A 148 7.47 -10.73 -16.05
C GLU A 148 8.29 -9.51 -15.60
N ASN A 149 7.64 -8.35 -15.55
CA ASN A 149 8.25 -7.11 -15.05
C ASN A 149 8.48 -7.11 -13.53
N LYS A 150 7.94 -8.10 -12.81
CA LYS A 150 8.04 -8.23 -11.34
C LYS A 150 8.89 -9.40 -10.87
N LYS A 151 9.60 -10.07 -11.76
CA LYS A 151 10.44 -11.23 -11.41
C LYS A 151 11.46 -10.94 -10.31
N GLU A 152 12.18 -9.82 -10.40
CA GLU A 152 13.18 -9.45 -9.39
C GLU A 152 12.54 -9.20 -8.02
N ASP A 153 11.41 -8.49 -7.99
CA ASP A 153 10.63 -8.24 -6.77
C ASP A 153 10.14 -9.57 -6.17
N ILE A 154 9.66 -10.51 -7.01
CA ILE A 154 9.20 -11.83 -6.57
C ILE A 154 10.34 -12.61 -5.91
N VAL A 155 11.50 -12.71 -6.55
CA VAL A 155 12.67 -13.43 -6.00
C VAL A 155 13.11 -12.81 -4.68
N LYS A 156 13.10 -11.48 -4.60
CA LYS A 156 13.40 -10.76 -3.37
C LYS A 156 12.40 -11.09 -2.26
N PHE A 157 11.09 -11.03 -2.54
CA PHE A 157 10.06 -11.31 -1.54
C PHE A 157 10.05 -12.78 -1.12
N GLU A 158 10.32 -13.71 -2.03
CA GLU A 158 10.53 -15.12 -1.69
C GLU A 158 11.68 -15.26 -0.69
N SER A 159 12.83 -14.65 -0.98
CA SER A 159 14.00 -14.68 -0.11
C SER A 159 13.72 -14.06 1.27
N GLU A 160 13.04 -12.91 1.32
CA GLU A 160 12.62 -12.26 2.57
C GLU A 160 11.73 -13.17 3.42
N ILE A 161 10.75 -13.83 2.79
CA ILE A 161 9.86 -14.77 3.48
C ILE A 161 10.67 -15.98 3.98
N GLU A 162 11.55 -16.56 3.17
CA GLU A 162 12.37 -17.68 3.60
C GLU A 162 13.27 -17.34 4.79
N GLU A 163 13.92 -16.19 4.77
CA GLU A 163 14.74 -15.70 5.87
C GLU A 163 13.90 -15.48 7.13
N TYR A 164 12.71 -14.92 6.99
CA TYR A 164 11.78 -14.72 8.10
C TYR A 164 11.41 -16.05 8.77
N TYR A 165 11.19 -17.12 8.00
CA TYR A 165 10.95 -18.45 8.57
C TYR A 165 12.18 -19.04 9.25
N LYS A 166 13.38 -18.87 8.67
CA LYS A 166 14.63 -19.38 9.25
C LYS A 166 14.96 -18.72 10.60
N ASN A 167 14.65 -17.44 10.77
CA ASN A 167 14.95 -16.69 11.99
C ASN A 167 14.05 -17.04 13.19
N GLU A 168 12.93 -17.74 12.97
CA GLU A 168 12.00 -18.18 14.03
C GLU A 168 12.13 -19.67 14.39
N VAL A 169 13.10 -20.38 13.79
CA VAL A 169 13.48 -21.77 14.13
C VAL A 169 14.50 -21.78 15.25
#